data_AF-A0A485JIW8-F1
#
_entry.id   AF-A0A485JIW8-F1
#
_cell.length_a   1.000
_cell.length_b   1.000
_cell.length_c   1.000
_cell.angle_alpha   90.00
_cell.angle_beta   90.00
_cell.angle_gamma   90.00
#
_symmetry.space_group_name_H-M   'P 1'
#
loop_
_entity.id
_entity.type
_entity.pdbx_description
1 polymer ?
#
loop_
_entity_poly.entity_id
_entity_poly.type
_entity_poly.pdbx_seq_one_letter_code
_entity_poly.pdbx_strand_id
1 'polypeptide(L)'
;MVTTAILSAFGVSAKNPTDGTPVVVKNLLSVEGLHWFLPNVIKNFSGFAPLGAILALVLGAGLAERVGLLPALMVKMASHVNARYASYMVLFIAFLATFLPMRR
;
A
#
# COMPACT_ATOMS: atom_id res chain seq x y z
N MET A 1 5.37 8.69 -18.93
CA MET A 1 5.34 8.24 -20.34
C MET A 1 5.89 9.29 -21.30
N VAL A 2 5.33 10.51 -21.33
CA VAL A 2 5.85 11.59 -22.18
C VAL A 2 7.32 11.93 -21.88
N THR A 3 7.69 11.98 -20.59
CA THR A 3 9.08 12.24 -20.17
C THR A 3 10.07 11.18 -20.68
N THR A 4 9.70 9.89 -20.65
CA THR A 4 10.58 8.82 -21.15
C THR A 4 10.67 8.80 -22.67
N ALA A 5 9.63 9.25 -23.38
CA ALA A 5 9.66 9.42 -24.83
C ALA A 5 10.57 10.57 -25.26
N ILE A 6 10.49 11.73 -24.59
CA ILE A 6 11.33 12.90 -24.88
C ILE A 6 12.81 12.58 -24.57
N LEU A 7 13.11 12.04 -23.39
CA LEU A 7 14.48 11.72 -22.99
C LEU A 7 15.12 10.62 -23.86
N SER A 8 14.32 9.65 -24.31
CA SER A 8 14.79 8.62 -25.24
C SER A 8 15.04 9.18 -26.65
N ALA A 9 14.22 10.13 -27.12
CA ALA A 9 14.43 10.81 -28.41
C ALA A 9 15.72 11.63 -28.44
N PHE A 10 16.15 12.20 -27.30
CA PHE A 10 17.43 12.88 -27.16
C PHE A 10 18.63 11.93 -26.88
N GLY A 11 18.43 10.61 -26.87
CA GLY A 11 19.50 9.63 -26.72
C GLY A 11 20.22 9.66 -25.38
N VAL A 12 19.56 10.17 -24.32
CA VAL A 12 20.16 10.33 -23.00
C VAL A 12 20.55 8.97 -22.43
N SER A 13 21.82 8.83 -22.06
CA SER A 13 22.39 7.62 -21.44
C SER A 13 23.15 8.00 -20.18
N ALA A 14 22.95 7.23 -19.11
CA ALA A 14 23.65 7.40 -17.84
C ALA A 14 24.56 6.20 -17.58
N LYS A 15 25.75 6.42 -17.02
CA LYS A 15 26.66 5.32 -16.66
C LYS A 15 26.25 4.73 -15.32
N ASN A 16 26.06 3.41 -15.24
CA ASN A 16 25.76 2.74 -13.97
C ASN A 16 26.97 2.85 -13.03
N PRO A 17 26.85 3.41 -11.83
CA PRO A 17 27.96 3.56 -10.89
C PRO A 17 28.46 2.23 -10.30
N THR A 18 27.69 1.13 -10.41
CA THR A 18 28.08 -0.18 -9.90
C THR A 18 28.92 -0.98 -10.89
N ASP A 19 28.51 -1.01 -12.17
CA ASP A 19 29.12 -1.88 -13.20
C ASP A 19 29.73 -1.11 -14.38
N GLY A 20 29.63 0.22 -14.41
CA GLY A 20 30.18 1.07 -15.47
C GLY A 20 29.48 0.95 -16.83
N THR A 21 28.44 0.13 -16.94
CA THR A 21 27.67 -0.09 -18.18
C THR A 21 26.79 1.12 -18.52
N PRO A 22 26.63 1.47 -19.80
CA PRO A 22 25.71 2.52 -20.21
C PRO A 22 24.25 2.07 -20.04
N VAL A 23 23.48 2.81 -19.26
CA VAL A 23 22.04 2.65 -19.04
C VAL A 23 21.31 3.66 -19.93
N VAL A 24 20.65 3.15 -20.97
CA VAL A 24 19.88 3.96 -21.93
C VAL A 24 18.45 4.12 -21.45
N VAL A 25 17.89 5.32 -21.62
CA VAL A 25 16.47 5.58 -21.31
C VAL A 25 15.56 4.77 -22.23
N LYS A 26 14.68 3.94 -21.64
CA LYS A 26 13.68 3.17 -22.38
C LYS A 26 12.41 3.97 -22.57
N ASN A 27 12.01 4.19 -23.84
CA ASN A 27 10.73 4.77 -24.18
C ASN A 27 9.60 3.77 -23.89
N LEU A 28 8.61 4.15 -23.08
CA LEU A 28 7.46 3.30 -22.76
C LEU A 28 6.34 3.42 -23.81
N LEU A 29 6.35 4.46 -24.65
CA LEU A 29 5.39 4.70 -25.73
C LEU A 29 5.85 4.11 -27.08
N SER A 30 7.05 3.53 -27.16
CA SER A 30 7.48 2.79 -28.36
C SER A 30 6.72 1.47 -28.48
N VAL A 31 6.73 0.88 -29.67
CA VAL A 31 6.13 -0.44 -29.93
C VAL A 31 6.68 -1.48 -28.94
N GLU A 32 7.99 -1.51 -28.74
CA GLU A 32 8.67 -2.37 -27.76
C GLU A 32 8.27 -2.05 -26.31
N GLY A 33 8.15 -0.77 -25.97
CA GLY A 33 7.71 -0.31 -24.65
C GLY A 33 6.30 -0.76 -24.32
N LEU A 34 5.38 -0.71 -25.28
CA LEU A 34 4.02 -1.21 -25.17
C LEU A 34 3.98 -2.73 -25.07
N HIS A 35 4.72 -3.44 -25.92
CA HIS A 35 4.84 -4.90 -25.86
C HIS A 35 5.39 -5.40 -24.51
N TRP A 36 6.24 -4.61 -23.86
CA TRP A 36 6.67 -4.90 -22.50
C TRP A 36 5.64 -4.47 -21.45
N PHE A 37 5.04 -3.30 -21.58
CA PHE A 37 4.14 -2.71 -20.57
C PHE A 37 2.84 -3.50 -20.40
N LEU A 38 2.14 -3.80 -21.49
CA LEU A 38 0.84 -4.47 -21.47
C LEU A 38 0.85 -5.81 -20.69
N PRO A 39 1.76 -6.76 -20.94
CA PRO A 39 1.81 -8.00 -20.18
C PRO A 39 2.36 -7.84 -18.76
N ASN A 40 3.26 -6.88 -18.53
CA ASN A 40 3.89 -6.71 -17.21
C ASN A 40 3.05 -5.87 -16.25
N VAL A 41 2.07 -5.08 -16.72
CA VAL A 41 1.20 -4.27 -15.84
C VAL A 41 0.51 -5.12 -14.78
N ILE A 42 -0.12 -6.22 -15.19
CA ILE A 42 -0.85 -7.10 -14.26
C ILE A 42 0.14 -7.78 -13.33
N LYS A 43 1.25 -8.30 -13.86
CA LYS A 43 2.30 -8.96 -13.08
C LYS A 43 2.93 -8.04 -12.03
N ASN A 44 3.18 -6.79 -12.38
CA ASN A 44 3.74 -5.78 -11.47
C ASN A 44 2.72 -5.36 -10.41
N PHE A 45 1.44 -5.25 -10.78
CA PHE A 45 0.37 -4.93 -9.84
C PHE A 45 0.13 -6.07 -8.84
N SER A 46 -0.03 -7.31 -9.32
CA SER A 46 -0.26 -8.48 -8.47
C SER A 46 0.98 -8.92 -7.70
N GLY A 47 2.18 -8.67 -8.24
CA GLY A 47 3.47 -8.97 -7.61
C GLY A 47 3.93 -7.91 -6.61
N PHE A 48 3.17 -6.82 -6.43
CA PHE A 48 3.50 -5.81 -5.44
C PHE A 48 3.32 -6.38 -4.04
N ALA A 49 4.43 -6.66 -3.34
CA ALA A 49 4.44 -7.38 -2.06
C ALA A 49 3.44 -6.85 -1.02
N PRO A 50 3.21 -5.52 -0.86
CA PRO A 50 2.22 -5.00 0.09
C PRO A 50 0.75 -5.27 -0.29
N LEU A 51 0.43 -5.54 -1.56
CA LEU A 51 -0.96 -5.63 -2.04
C LEU A 51 -1.72 -6.80 -1.39
N GLY A 52 -1.11 -7.98 -1.39
CA GLY A 52 -1.73 -9.19 -0.81
C GLY A 52 -2.00 -9.04 0.69
N ALA A 53 -1.06 -8.43 1.43
CA ALA A 53 -1.20 -8.21 2.86
C ALA A 53 -2.35 -7.25 3.19
N ILE A 54 -2.49 -6.16 2.43
CA ILE A 54 -3.58 -5.18 2.63
C ILE A 54 -4.94 -5.80 2.31
N LEU A 55 -5.05 -6.59 1.23
CA LEU A 55 -6.31 -7.25 0.88
C LEU A 55 -6.75 -8.25 1.96
N ALA A 56 -5.83 -9.05 2.48
CA ALA A 56 -6.11 -9.95 3.59
C ALA A 56 -6.55 -9.20 4.86
N LEU A 57 -5.87 -8.09 5.19
CA LEU A 57 -6.22 -7.24 6.33
C LEU A 57 -7.62 -6.64 6.20
N VAL A 58 -7.95 -6.07 5.04
CA VAL A 58 -9.26 -5.44 4.80
C VAL A 58 -10.39 -6.47 4.86
N LEU A 59 -10.17 -7.69 4.36
CA LEU A 59 -11.14 -8.77 4.46
C LEU A 59 -11.36 -9.20 5.93
N GLY A 60 -10.28 -9.41 6.69
CA GLY A 60 -10.36 -9.80 8.10
C GLY A 60 -11.01 -8.72 8.97
N ALA A 61 -10.57 -7.47 8.83
CA ALA A 61 -11.13 -6.33 9.56
C ALA A 61 -12.60 -6.08 9.16
N GLY A 62 -12.91 -6.17 7.87
CA GLY A 62 -14.27 -6.04 7.36
C GLY A 62 -15.22 -7.09 7.93
N LEU A 63 -14.79 -8.35 8.03
CA LEU A 63 -15.58 -9.41 8.66
C LEU A 63 -15.79 -9.12 10.15
N ALA A 64 -14.71 -8.79 10.88
CA ALA A 64 -14.76 -8.51 12.31
C ALA A 64 -15.70 -7.32 12.64
N GLU A 65 -15.76 -6.32 11.76
CA GLU A 65 -16.67 -5.19 11.88
C GLU A 65 -18.13 -5.61 11.62
N ARG A 66 -18.37 -6.38 10.55
CA ARG A 66 -19.71 -6.81 10.15
C ARG A 66 -20.40 -7.70 11.18
N VAL A 67 -19.63 -8.53 11.89
CA VAL A 67 -20.17 -9.36 12.99
C VAL A 67 -20.26 -8.60 14.32
N GLY A 68 -19.86 -7.33 14.36
CA GLY A 68 -19.90 -6.49 15.56
C GLY A 68 -18.82 -6.82 16.60
N LEU A 69 -17.80 -7.60 16.24
CA LEU A 69 -16.74 -8.01 17.19
C LEU A 69 -15.93 -6.80 17.66
N LEU A 70 -15.58 -5.89 16.75
CA LEU A 70 -14.74 -4.73 17.06
C LEU A 70 -15.47 -3.72 17.96
N PRO A 71 -16.71 -3.28 17.66
CA PRO A 71 -17.49 -2.46 18.57
C PRO A 71 -17.72 -3.11 19.94
N ALA A 72 -18.07 -4.41 19.97
CA ALA A 72 -18.31 -5.13 21.22
C ALA A 72 -17.05 -5.19 22.09
N LEU A 73 -15.87 -5.41 21.47
CA LEU A 73 -14.59 -5.40 22.16
C LEU A 73 -14.28 -4.02 22.76
N MET A 74 -14.49 -2.95 21.99
CA MET A 74 -14.27 -1.56 22.46
C MET A 74 -15.14 -1.23 23.68
N VAL A 75 -16.43 -1.56 23.63
CA VAL A 75 -17.35 -1.35 24.76
C VAL A 75 -16.93 -2.18 25.97
N LYS A 76 -16.58 -3.46 25.75
CA LYS A 76 -16.13 -4.35 26.83
C LYS A 76 -14.87 -3.83 27.52
N MET A 77 -13.87 -3.38 26.76
CA MET A 77 -12.63 -2.80 27.31
C MET A 77 -12.89 -1.54 28.15
N ALA A 78 -13.85 -0.70 27.75
CA ALA A 78 -14.19 0.52 28.47
C ALA A 78 -15.07 0.28 29.71
N SER A 79 -15.91 -0.76 29.70
CA SER A 79 -16.98 -0.97 30.70
C SER A 79 -16.54 -1.26 32.14
N HIS A 80 -15.33 -1.79 32.36
CA HIS A 80 -14.87 -2.23 33.69
C HIS A 80 -13.67 -1.42 34.20
N VAL A 81 -13.49 -0.18 33.74
CA VAL A 81 -12.37 0.68 34.12
C VAL A 81 -12.73 1.63 35.26
N ASN A 82 -11.90 1.65 36.30
CA ASN A 82 -12.00 2.63 37.38
C ASN A 82 -11.83 4.06 36.84
N ALA A 83 -12.65 5.01 37.30
CA ALA A 83 -12.69 6.40 36.84
C ALA A 83 -11.31 7.09 36.77
N ARG A 84 -10.37 6.74 37.66
CA ARG A 84 -8.99 7.27 37.64
C ARG A 84 -8.19 6.88 36.39
N TYR A 85 -8.51 5.75 35.76
CA TYR A 85 -7.80 5.22 34.59
C TYR A 85 -8.59 5.33 33.28
N ALA A 86 -9.80 5.88 33.32
CA ALA A 86 -10.68 5.98 32.15
C ALA A 86 -10.02 6.73 30.98
N SER A 87 -9.35 7.85 31.26
CA SER A 87 -8.65 8.64 30.23
C SER A 87 -7.54 7.85 29.52
N TYR A 88 -6.78 7.04 30.26
CA TYR A 88 -5.75 6.17 29.69
C TYR A 88 -6.36 5.06 28.83
N MET A 89 -7.48 4.48 29.27
CA MET A 89 -8.19 3.45 28.50
C MET A 89 -8.71 4.01 27.17
N VAL A 90 -9.31 5.20 27.17
CA VAL A 90 -9.81 5.81 25.93
C VAL A 90 -8.67 6.07 24.93
N LEU A 91 -7.52 6.59 25.39
CA LEU A 91 -6.35 6.76 24.53
C LEU A 91 -5.84 5.44 23.95
N PHE A 92 -5.79 4.39 24.78
CA PHE A 92 -5.38 3.07 24.35
C PHE A 92 -6.32 2.48 23.28
N ILE A 93 -7.64 2.59 23.48
CA ILE A 93 -8.64 2.14 22.51
C ILE A 93 -8.53 2.95 21.20
N ALA A 94 -8.31 4.26 21.28
CA ALA A 94 -8.14 5.12 20.10
C ALA A 94 -6.87 4.76 19.29
N PHE A 95 -5.76 4.45 19.98
CA PHE A 95 -4.53 3.99 19.34
C PHE A 95 -4.76 2.66 18.61
N LEU A 96 -5.40 1.67 19.26
CA LEU A 96 -5.74 0.40 18.62
C LEU A 96 -6.67 0.56 17.42
N ALA A 97 -7.67 1.44 17.52
CA ALA A 97 -8.61 1.73 16.46
C ALA A 97 -7.96 2.34 15.21
N THR A 98 -6.84 3.04 15.35
CA THR A 98 -6.12 3.70 14.25
C THR A 98 -5.52 2.70 13.26
N PHE A 99 -5.14 1.50 13.72
CA PHE A 99 -4.57 0.45 12.87
C PHE A 99 -5.64 -0.35 12.11
N LEU A 100 -6.91 -0.18 12.48
CA LEU A 100 -7.99 -0.77 11.74
C LEU A 100 -8.32 0.12 10.54
N PRO A 101 -8.47 -0.45 9.34
CA PRO A 101 -9.06 0.26 8.22
C PRO A 101 -10.56 0.44 8.49
N MET A 102 -10.90 1.29 9.45
CA MET A 102 -12.27 1.69 9.76
C MET A 102 -12.72 2.57 8.61
N ARG A 103 -13.62 2.03 7.79
CA ARG A 103 -14.39 2.78 6.83
C ARG A 103 -15.15 3.88 7.58
N ARG A 104 -14.74 5.13 7.43
CA ARG A 104 -15.70 6.23 7.45
C ARG A 104 -16.48 6.23 6.14
#